data_AF-A0A9E1UBF6-F1
#
_entry.id   AF-A0A9E1UBF6-F1
#
_cell.length_a   1.000
_cell.length_b   1.000
_cell.length_c   1.000
_cell.angle_alpha   90.00
_cell.angle_beta   90.00
_cell.angle_gamma   90.00
#
_symmetry.space_group_name_H-M   'P 1'
#
loop_
_entity.id
_entity.type
_entity.pdbx_description
1 polymer ?
#
loop_
_entity_poly.entity_id
_entity_poly.type
_entity_poly.pdbx_seq_one_letter_code
_entity_poly.pdbx_strand_id
1 'polypeptide(L)'
;MTSVSFSYPDFESAEFLKDHVQKVLNFYRGRALDPSGGFFHGFEDDGTLFDEDFRHLVSSCRFIFNFAGAYCREGNHQDLALAKHGLRFLTSAHQMPDGFYAWELTAGQVSDGRAMAYGHAFVLFAAAHALQ
;
A
#
# COMPACT_ATOMS: atom_id res chain seq x y z
N MET A 1 35.88 29.12 -8.23
CA MET A 1 34.60 28.55 -7.79
C MET A 1 34.06 27.74 -8.96
N THR A 2 34.19 26.41 -8.92
CA THR A 2 33.65 25.52 -9.95
C THR A 2 32.15 25.37 -9.73
N SER A 3 31.34 25.81 -10.68
CA SER A 3 29.90 25.55 -10.69
C SER A 3 29.69 24.06 -10.92
N VAL A 4 29.10 23.36 -9.94
CA VAL A 4 28.65 21.99 -10.13
C VAL A 4 27.39 22.04 -10.99
N SER A 5 27.51 21.60 -12.24
CA SER A 5 26.37 21.35 -13.12
C SER A 5 25.70 20.05 -12.69
N PHE A 6 24.53 20.14 -12.06
CA PHE A 6 23.70 18.95 -11.84
C PHE A 6 23.02 18.56 -13.15
N SER A 7 23.30 17.36 -13.64
CA SER A 7 22.51 16.72 -14.69
C SER A 7 21.37 15.95 -14.03
N TYR A 8 20.12 16.26 -14.41
CA TYR A 8 18.98 15.45 -14.00
C TYR A 8 18.95 14.13 -14.76
N PRO A 9 18.29 13.08 -14.22
CA PRO A 9 17.93 11.90 -15.00
C PRO A 9 17.00 12.27 -16.15
N ASP A 10 16.97 11.44 -17.19
CA ASP A 10 15.91 11.48 -18.19
C ASP A 10 14.63 10.89 -17.59
N PHE A 11 13.74 11.77 -17.13
CA PHE A 11 12.48 11.42 -16.48
C PHE A 11 11.47 10.74 -17.41
N GLU A 12 11.66 10.80 -18.73
CA GLU A 12 10.80 10.13 -19.71
C GLU A 12 11.30 8.72 -20.05
N SER A 13 12.55 8.39 -19.67
CA SER A 13 13.11 7.08 -19.97
C SER A 13 12.43 5.95 -19.19
N ALA A 14 12.09 4.87 -19.91
CA ALA A 14 11.51 3.69 -19.30
C ALA A 14 12.42 3.05 -18.24
N GLU A 15 13.74 3.18 -18.40
CA GLU A 15 14.73 2.69 -17.44
C GLU A 15 14.64 3.45 -16.11
N PHE A 16 14.65 4.80 -16.17
CA PHE A 16 14.50 5.63 -14.98
C PHE A 16 13.18 5.33 -14.25
N LEU A 17 12.05 5.26 -14.98
CA LEU A 17 10.75 5.01 -14.38
C LEU A 17 10.69 3.65 -13.67
N LYS A 18 11.22 2.59 -14.29
CA LYS A 18 11.28 1.25 -13.69
C LYS A 18 12.17 1.22 -12.45
N ASP A 19 13.36 1.80 -12.52
CA ASP A 19 14.30 1.87 -11.40
C ASP A 19 13.70 2.68 -10.23
N HIS A 20 13.04 3.79 -10.51
CA HIS A 20 12.41 4.61 -9.48
C HIS A 20 11.25 3.87 -8.80
N VAL A 21 10.40 3.17 -9.55
CA VAL A 21 9.35 2.31 -8.98
C VAL A 21 9.97 1.23 -8.06
N GLN A 22 11.08 0.61 -8.47
CA GLN A 22 11.77 -0.37 -7.63
C GLN A 22 12.31 0.23 -6.34
N LYS A 23 12.90 1.43 -6.40
CA LYS A 23 13.38 2.13 -5.20
C LYS A 23 12.26 2.37 -4.19
N VAL A 24 11.09 2.81 -4.66
CA VAL A 24 9.91 3.01 -3.81
C VAL A 24 9.39 1.68 -3.25
N LEU A 25 9.27 0.64 -4.08
CA LEU A 25 8.83 -0.68 -3.61
C LEU A 25 9.78 -1.25 -2.55
N ASN A 26 11.10 -1.09 -2.72
CA ASN A 26 12.11 -1.58 -1.79
C ASN A 26 12.14 -0.82 -0.45
N PHE A 27 11.58 0.39 -0.40
CA PHE A 27 11.32 1.06 0.87
C PHE A 27 10.24 0.32 1.67
N TYR A 28 9.16 -0.12 1.03
CA TYR A 28 8.06 -0.80 1.74
C TYR A 28 8.24 -2.31 1.89
N ARG A 29 8.90 -2.98 0.94
CA ARG A 29 9.18 -4.43 1.02
C ARG A 29 10.00 -4.71 2.29
N GLY A 30 9.55 -5.70 3.05
CA GLY A 30 10.17 -6.10 4.32
C GLY A 30 9.87 -5.20 5.52
N ARG A 31 9.24 -4.03 5.33
CA ARG A 31 8.85 -3.11 6.42
C ARG A 31 7.35 -2.98 6.60
N ALA A 32 6.60 -2.97 5.50
CA ALA A 32 5.17 -2.64 5.54
C ALA A 32 4.28 -3.79 6.00
N LEU A 33 4.72 -5.05 5.89
CA LEU A 33 3.91 -6.19 6.31
C LEU A 33 3.71 -6.16 7.83
N ASP A 34 2.45 -6.17 8.26
CA ASP A 34 2.10 -6.49 9.64
C ASP A 34 1.80 -8.00 9.71
N PRO A 35 2.61 -8.80 10.46
CA PRO A 35 2.38 -10.23 10.58
C PRO A 35 1.02 -10.60 11.20
N SER A 36 0.41 -9.70 11.99
CA SER A 36 -0.90 -9.88 12.59
C SER A 36 -2.05 -9.65 11.59
N GLY A 37 -1.80 -8.89 10.52
CA GLY A 37 -2.74 -8.65 9.44
C GLY A 37 -2.62 -7.27 8.81
N GLY A 38 -2.66 -7.23 7.48
CA GLY A 38 -2.63 -6.00 6.70
C GLY A 38 -1.22 -5.43 6.58
N PHE A 39 -1.14 -4.10 6.70
CA PHE A 39 0.10 -3.37 6.57
C PHE A 39 0.18 -2.27 7.62
N PHE A 40 1.39 -1.94 8.06
CA PHE A 40 1.62 -0.68 8.75
C PHE A 40 1.42 0.48 7.78
N HIS A 41 0.90 1.60 8.27
CA HIS A 41 0.55 2.75 7.43
C HIS A 41 1.30 4.03 7.77
N GLY A 42 2.05 4.05 8.87
CA GLY A 42 2.82 5.19 9.33
C GLY A 42 4.31 4.92 9.30
N PHE A 43 5.04 5.59 8.42
CA PHE A 43 6.50 5.47 8.28
C PHE A 43 7.14 6.86 8.31
N GLU A 44 8.23 6.98 9.06
CA GLU A 44 9.17 8.09 9.00
C GLU A 44 10.05 8.00 7.74
N ASP A 45 10.83 9.04 7.46
CA ASP A 45 11.72 9.11 6.29
C ASP A 45 12.74 7.95 6.22
N ASP A 46 13.16 7.42 7.37
CA ASP A 46 14.08 6.28 7.47
C ASP A 46 13.37 4.91 7.44
N GLY A 47 12.04 4.90 7.40
CA GLY A 47 11.20 3.71 7.43
C GLY A 47 10.84 3.23 8.83
N THR A 48 11.21 3.94 9.89
CA THR A 48 10.75 3.66 11.25
C THR A 48 9.24 3.81 11.34
N LEU A 49 8.58 2.90 12.06
CA LEU A 49 7.13 2.97 12.30
C LEU A 49 6.85 4.05 13.35
N PHE A 50 5.94 4.99 13.04
CA PHE A 50 5.50 5.99 14.02
C PHE A 50 4.19 5.62 14.72
N ASP A 51 3.37 4.77 14.09
CA ASP A 51 2.12 4.25 14.67
C ASP A 51 1.85 2.84 14.13
N GLU A 52 2.05 1.85 15.01
CA GLU A 52 1.88 0.43 14.71
C GLU A 52 0.43 -0.04 14.81
N ASP A 53 -0.47 0.73 15.43
CA ASP A 53 -1.83 0.29 15.75
C ASP A 53 -2.88 0.88 14.80
N PHE A 54 -2.58 2.03 14.18
CA PHE A 54 -3.50 2.73 13.29
C PHE A 54 -3.56 2.11 11.89
N ARG A 55 -4.78 1.91 11.39
CA ARG A 55 -5.05 1.49 10.01
C ARG A 55 -6.06 2.41 9.36
N HIS A 56 -5.87 2.68 8.08
CA HIS A 56 -6.71 3.56 7.27
C HIS A 56 -7.10 2.80 6.01
N LEU A 57 -8.39 2.86 5.66
CA LEU A 57 -8.97 2.12 4.54
C LEU A 57 -8.22 2.37 3.23
N VAL A 58 -7.85 3.62 2.97
CA VAL A 58 -7.21 4.02 1.72
C VAL A 58 -5.79 3.47 1.63
N SER A 59 -5.03 3.51 2.73
CA SER A 59 -3.68 2.93 2.77
C SER A 59 -3.72 1.41 2.58
N SER A 60 -4.65 0.70 3.23
CA SER A 60 -4.83 -0.74 3.02
C SER A 60 -5.13 -1.07 1.55
N CYS A 61 -6.02 -0.33 0.92
CA CYS A 61 -6.32 -0.51 -0.51
C CYS A 61 -5.12 -0.18 -1.42
N ARG A 62 -4.37 0.88 -1.12
CA ARG A 62 -3.21 1.29 -1.93
C ARG A 62 -2.05 0.31 -1.82
N PHE A 63 -1.81 -0.30 -0.67
CA PHE A 63 -0.80 -1.35 -0.57
C PHE A 63 -1.16 -2.60 -1.38
N ILE A 64 -2.44 -3.00 -1.39
CA ILE A 64 -2.91 -4.08 -2.28
C ILE A 64 -2.60 -3.74 -3.73
N PHE A 65 -2.93 -2.52 -4.17
CA PHE A 65 -2.61 -2.04 -5.52
C PHE A 65 -1.11 -2.04 -5.81
N ASN A 66 -0.28 -1.52 -4.89
CA ASN A 66 1.17 -1.45 -5.06
C ASN A 66 1.76 -2.83 -5.32
N PHE A 67 1.43 -3.81 -4.48
CA PHE A 67 1.99 -5.15 -4.57
C PHE A 67 1.37 -5.98 -5.70
N ALA A 68 0.07 -5.83 -5.98
CA ALA A 68 -0.55 -6.44 -7.16
C ALA A 68 0.11 -5.92 -8.45
N GLY A 69 0.29 -4.61 -8.57
CA GLY A 69 0.94 -3.99 -9.71
C GLY A 69 2.42 -4.38 -9.85
N ALA A 70 3.15 -4.52 -8.73
CA ALA A 70 4.51 -5.04 -8.75
C ALA A 70 4.57 -6.48 -9.30
N TYR A 71 3.66 -7.35 -8.83
CA TYR A 71 3.54 -8.71 -9.36
C TYR A 71 3.21 -8.72 -10.86
N CYS A 72 2.24 -7.93 -11.32
CA CYS A 72 1.88 -7.88 -12.75
C CYS A 72 3.05 -7.44 -13.64
N ARG A 73 3.96 -6.59 -13.14
CA ARG A 73 5.12 -6.10 -13.90
C ARG A 73 6.31 -7.05 -13.90
N GLU A 74 6.59 -7.69 -12.76
CA GLU A 74 7.84 -8.42 -12.54
C GLU A 74 7.66 -9.93 -12.32
N GLY A 75 6.44 -10.40 -12.08
CA GLY A 75 6.16 -11.80 -11.77
C GLY A 75 6.65 -12.24 -10.38
N ASN A 76 7.02 -11.32 -9.49
CA ASN A 76 7.52 -11.67 -8.16
C ASN A 76 6.40 -12.21 -7.26
N HIS A 77 6.45 -13.50 -6.97
CA HIS A 77 5.45 -14.18 -6.15
C HIS A 77 5.37 -13.68 -4.70
N GLN A 78 6.41 -13.01 -4.17
CA GLN A 78 6.35 -12.37 -2.86
C GLN A 78 5.37 -11.20 -2.86
N ASP A 79 5.36 -10.38 -3.92
CA ASP A 79 4.41 -9.26 -4.03
C ASP A 79 2.98 -9.78 -4.20
N LEU A 80 2.78 -10.89 -4.93
CA LEU A 80 1.47 -11.55 -4.99
C LEU A 80 0.99 -12.01 -3.61
N ALA A 81 1.89 -12.56 -2.79
CA ALA A 81 1.57 -12.98 -1.43
C ALA A 81 1.18 -11.79 -0.55
N LEU A 82 1.88 -10.65 -0.69
CA LEU A 82 1.56 -9.40 0.00
C LEU A 82 0.20 -8.83 -0.44
N ALA A 83 -0.08 -8.78 -1.74
CA ALA A 83 -1.37 -8.33 -2.26
C ALA A 83 -2.54 -9.17 -1.70
N LYS A 84 -2.38 -10.50 -1.69
CA LYS A 84 -3.36 -11.43 -1.10
C LYS A 84 -3.50 -11.25 0.42
N HIS A 85 -2.39 -10.96 1.11
CA HIS A 85 -2.40 -10.66 2.55
C HIS A 85 -3.22 -9.40 2.84
N GLY A 86 -2.98 -8.32 2.10
CA GLY A 86 -3.76 -7.09 2.19
C GLY A 86 -5.24 -7.29 1.89
N LEU A 87 -5.58 -8.05 0.84
CA LEU A 87 -6.98 -8.31 0.48
C LEU A 87 -7.73 -9.07 1.57
N ARG A 88 -7.09 -10.06 2.20
CA ARG A 88 -7.68 -10.76 3.35
C ARG A 88 -7.96 -9.79 4.49
N PHE A 89 -6.99 -8.97 4.86
CA PHE A 89 -7.16 -7.96 5.91
C PHE A 89 -8.28 -6.96 5.61
N LEU A 90 -8.36 -6.48 4.36
CA LEU A 90 -9.43 -5.58 3.91
C LEU A 90 -10.82 -6.20 4.18
N THR A 91 -11.01 -7.47 3.84
CA THR A 91 -12.29 -8.18 4.06
C THR A 91 -12.54 -8.60 5.50
N SER A 92 -11.49 -8.90 6.28
CA SER A 92 -11.66 -9.42 7.65
C SER A 92 -11.72 -8.34 8.72
N ALA A 93 -11.12 -7.17 8.48
CA ALA A 93 -10.97 -6.11 9.48
C ALA A 93 -11.74 -4.84 9.13
N HIS A 94 -11.71 -4.39 7.86
CA HIS A 94 -12.42 -3.17 7.46
C HIS A 94 -13.89 -3.42 7.12
N GLN A 95 -14.25 -4.59 6.58
CA GLN A 95 -15.64 -4.85 6.19
C GLN A 95 -16.55 -4.95 7.42
N MET A 96 -17.59 -4.13 7.45
CA MET A 96 -18.59 -4.08 8.52
C MET A 96 -19.81 -4.97 8.19
N PRO A 97 -20.67 -5.29 9.18
CA PRO A 97 -21.82 -6.17 8.98
C PRO A 97 -22.84 -5.71 7.93
N ASP A 98 -22.90 -4.41 7.65
CA ASP A 98 -23.77 -3.81 6.62
C ASP A 98 -23.16 -3.88 5.20
N GLY A 99 -21.94 -4.40 5.07
CA GLY A 99 -21.22 -4.54 3.81
C GLY A 99 -20.39 -3.31 3.43
N PHE A 100 -20.47 -2.20 4.17
CA PHE A 100 -19.56 -1.07 3.99
C PHE A 100 -18.19 -1.34 4.64
N TYR A 101 -17.22 -0.51 4.32
CA TYR A 101 -15.87 -0.59 4.87
C TYR A 101 -15.58 0.56 5.83
N ALA A 102 -15.17 0.23 7.05
CA ALA A 102 -14.75 1.17 8.07
C ALA A 102 -13.58 2.03 7.58
N TRP A 103 -13.64 3.33 7.84
CA TRP A 103 -12.65 4.29 7.39
C TRP A 103 -11.32 4.13 8.12
N GLU A 104 -11.36 3.94 9.44
CA GLU A 104 -10.18 3.80 10.29
C GLU A 104 -10.35 2.68 11.31
N LEU A 105 -9.23 2.02 11.61
CA LEU A 105 -9.10 1.08 12.71
C LEU A 105 -7.95 1.54 13.62
N THR A 106 -8.06 1.24 14.91
CA THR A 106 -6.98 1.39 15.88
C THR A 106 -6.91 0.13 16.73
N ALA A 107 -5.74 -0.49 16.83
CA ALA A 107 -5.53 -1.75 17.53
C ALA A 107 -6.55 -2.84 17.11
N GLY A 108 -6.86 -2.89 15.81
CA GLY A 108 -7.81 -3.85 15.24
C GLY A 108 -9.29 -3.58 15.50
N GLN A 109 -9.65 -2.45 16.12
CA GLN A 109 -11.04 -2.05 16.36
C GLN A 109 -11.43 -0.85 15.51
N VAL A 110 -12.70 -0.75 15.12
CA VAL A 110 -13.22 0.39 14.34
C VAL A 110 -13.16 1.65 15.19
N SER A 111 -12.30 2.59 14.81
CA SER A 111 -12.20 3.92 15.41
C SER A 111 -13.02 4.96 14.63
N ASP A 112 -13.18 4.77 13.32
CA ASP A 112 -14.12 5.53 12.48
C ASP A 112 -14.84 4.62 11.48
N GLY A 113 -16.15 4.44 11.69
CA GLY A 113 -17.01 3.60 10.87
C GLY A 113 -17.70 4.32 9.69
N ARG A 114 -17.38 5.58 9.40
CA ARG A 114 -18.05 6.33 8.33
C ARG A 114 -17.85 5.67 6.97
N ALA A 115 -18.95 5.37 6.28
CA ALA A 115 -18.91 4.90 4.90
C ALA A 115 -18.59 6.07 3.94
N MET A 116 -17.31 6.19 3.58
CA MET A 116 -16.85 7.23 2.67
C MET A 116 -16.87 6.72 1.23
N ALA A 117 -17.55 7.42 0.32
CA ALA A 117 -17.59 7.05 -1.11
C ALA A 117 -16.17 6.97 -1.72
N TYR A 118 -15.28 7.87 -1.31
CA TYR A 118 -13.87 7.86 -1.68
C TYR A 118 -13.17 6.56 -1.23
N GLY A 119 -13.42 6.11 0.00
CA GLY A 119 -12.88 4.84 0.51
C GLY A 119 -13.38 3.64 -0.30
N HIS A 120 -14.68 3.61 -0.61
CA HIS A 120 -15.28 2.52 -1.38
C HIS A 120 -14.79 2.48 -2.84
N ALA A 121 -14.47 3.63 -3.44
CA ALA A 121 -13.80 3.65 -4.74
C ALA A 121 -12.43 2.94 -4.67
N PHE A 122 -11.68 3.13 -3.58
CA PHE A 122 -10.41 2.43 -3.34
C PHE A 122 -10.60 0.93 -3.06
N VAL A 123 -11.69 0.52 -2.39
CA VAL A 123 -12.02 -0.90 -2.19
C VAL A 123 -12.22 -1.60 -3.54
N LEU A 124 -13.04 -1.02 -4.41
CA LEU A 124 -13.27 -1.55 -5.76
C LEU A 124 -11.96 -1.60 -6.57
N PHE A 125 -11.17 -0.54 -6.49
CA PHE A 125 -9.87 -0.44 -7.15
C PHE A 125 -8.89 -1.53 -6.69
N ALA A 126 -8.80 -1.77 -5.37
CA ALA A 126 -7.93 -2.80 -4.80
C ALA A 126 -8.38 -4.21 -5.21
N ALA A 127 -9.69 -4.50 -5.11
CA ALA A 127 -10.24 -5.80 -5.49
C ALA A 127 -10.02 -6.11 -6.97
N ALA A 128 -10.19 -5.11 -7.85
CA ALA A 128 -9.99 -5.26 -9.30
C ALA A 128 -8.53 -5.57 -9.68
N HIS A 129 -7.55 -5.15 -8.89
CA HIS A 129 -6.13 -5.42 -9.16
C HIS A 129 -5.64 -6.71 -8.50
N ALA A 130 -6.19 -7.07 -7.34
CA ALA A 130 -5.74 -8.24 -6.59
C ALA A 130 -6.14 -9.60 -7.22
N LEU A 131 -7.13 -9.59 -8.12
CA LEU A 131 -7.71 -10.79 -8.76
C LEU A 131 -7.26 -11.02 -10.21
N GLN A 132 -6.23 -10.30 -10.68
CA GLN A 132 -5.67 -10.43 -12.03
C GLN A 132 -4.61 -11.52 -12.13
#